data_AF-A0A6P9A239-F1
#
_entry.id   AF-A0A6P9A239-F1
#
_cell.length_a   1.000
_cell.length_b   1.000
_cell.length_c   1.000
_cell.angle_alpha   90.00
_cell.angle_beta   90.00
_cell.angle_gamma   90.00
#
_symmetry.space_group_name_H-M   'P 1'
#
loop_
_entity.id
_entity.type
_entity.pdbx_description
1 polymer ?
#
loop_
_entity_poly.entity_id
_entity_poly.type
_entity_poly.pdbx_seq_one_letter_code
_entity_poly.pdbx_strand_id
1 'polypeptide(L)'
;MSALRYLRVHMAKCGTVAPDLPLQLEELVVLNVPEQHLQSVQRMPNLRKLTLNWSGDELDEAFFYLPRCCRGDTWNWSGDEMDEPFFHLPPHHRGLQWLQVLLRPVSTVLSLATAHAATLQELRILCASEGDTPWHFKDLAEELGRCGLVALRRVVLLRGPAPGFPDKKLPHGKESCRRQKHAVWDSLVAADSKAVRVVTVLCGECDKCPPFPTLGNFTWQDK
;
A
#
# COMPACT_ATOMS: atom_id res chain seq x y z
N MET A 1 -2.26 31.67 -10.61
CA MET A 1 -2.78 30.66 -9.66
C MET A 1 -1.87 29.44 -9.73
N SER A 2 -1.21 29.09 -8.63
CA SER A 2 -0.38 27.88 -8.56
C SER A 2 -1.26 26.63 -8.58
N ALA A 3 -0.96 25.67 -9.44
CA ALA A 3 -1.67 24.40 -9.47
C ALA A 3 -1.34 23.58 -8.21
N LEU A 4 -2.37 23.07 -7.54
CA LEU A 4 -2.22 22.17 -6.38
C LEU A 4 -1.55 20.86 -6.82
N ARG A 5 -0.35 20.55 -6.30
CA ARG A 5 0.44 19.35 -6.66
C ARG A 5 0.44 18.27 -5.60
N TYR A 6 0.17 18.63 -4.35
CA TYR A 6 0.14 17.73 -3.22
C TYR A 6 -1.23 17.81 -2.56
N LEU A 7 -1.83 16.66 -2.27
CA LEU A 7 -3.07 16.58 -1.51
C LEU A 7 -2.99 15.43 -0.51
N ARG A 8 -3.39 15.72 0.73
CA ARG A 8 -3.64 14.72 1.76
C ARG A 8 -5.13 14.72 2.09
N VAL A 9 -5.77 13.58 1.90
CA VAL A 9 -7.19 13.38 2.17
C VAL A 9 -7.33 12.44 3.36
N HIS A 10 -8.11 12.86 4.34
CA HIS A 10 -8.50 12.05 5.49
C HIS A 10 -10.01 11.90 5.48
N MET A 11 -10.49 10.68 5.19
CA MET A 11 -11.92 10.41 5.21
C MET A 11 -12.34 10.01 6.63
N ALA A 12 -13.27 10.78 7.20
CA ALA A 12 -13.69 10.62 8.59
C ALA A 12 -14.61 9.39 8.81
N LYS A 13 -15.34 8.92 7.78
CA LYS A 13 -16.30 7.80 7.88
C LYS A 13 -16.43 7.03 6.56
N CYS A 14 -16.66 5.72 6.62
CA CYS A 14 -17.07 4.95 5.44
C CYS A 14 -18.48 5.39 4.99
N GLY A 15 -18.71 5.48 3.67
CA GLY A 15 -20.03 5.74 3.10
C GLY A 15 -20.37 7.21 2.84
N THR A 16 -19.52 8.16 3.25
CA THR A 16 -19.66 9.54 2.79
C THR A 16 -19.23 9.66 1.33
N VAL A 17 -20.00 10.39 0.51
CA VAL A 17 -19.62 10.72 -0.87
C VAL A 17 -18.26 11.41 -0.84
N ALA A 18 -17.28 10.78 -1.49
CA ALA A 18 -15.94 11.29 -1.49
C ALA A 18 -15.86 12.48 -2.47
N PRO A 19 -15.21 13.60 -2.11
CA PRO A 19 -15.05 14.70 -3.04
C PRO A 19 -14.15 14.26 -4.21
N ASP A 20 -14.42 14.81 -5.39
CA ASP A 20 -13.56 14.61 -6.55
C ASP A 20 -12.15 15.13 -6.25
N LEU A 21 -11.16 14.33 -6.63
CA LEU A 21 -9.76 14.70 -6.48
C LEU A 21 -9.27 15.47 -7.72
N PRO A 22 -8.46 16.54 -7.54
CA PRO A 22 -7.92 17.29 -8.66
C PRO A 22 -6.97 16.42 -9.50
N LEU A 23 -7.11 16.46 -10.83
CA LEU A 23 -6.39 15.56 -11.74
C LEU A 23 -4.91 15.92 -11.93
N GLN A 24 -4.52 17.12 -11.52
CA GLN A 24 -3.17 17.68 -11.71
C GLN A 24 -2.19 17.33 -10.56
N LEU A 25 -2.61 16.48 -9.62
CA LEU A 25 -1.78 16.08 -8.48
C LEU A 25 -0.56 15.27 -8.93
N GLU A 26 0.57 15.56 -8.29
CA GLU A 26 1.82 14.81 -8.41
C GLU A 26 2.01 13.87 -7.21
N GLU A 27 1.50 14.27 -6.03
CA GLU A 27 1.54 13.49 -4.80
C GLU A 27 0.15 13.42 -4.15
N LEU A 28 -0.27 12.21 -3.80
CA LEU A 28 -1.54 11.96 -3.12
C LEU A 28 -1.33 11.04 -1.92
N VAL A 29 -1.87 11.46 -0.78
CA VAL A 29 -1.99 10.64 0.43
C VAL A 29 -3.48 10.49 0.73
N VAL A 30 -4.01 9.27 0.65
CA VAL A 30 -5.39 8.97 1.02
C VAL A 30 -5.40 8.09 2.26
N LEU A 31 -6.05 8.58 3.30
CA LEU A 31 -6.36 7.84 4.52
C LEU A 31 -7.84 7.45 4.45
N ASN A 32 -8.14 6.17 4.69
CA ASN A 32 -9.49 5.57 4.62
C ASN A 32 -10.06 5.61 3.21
N VAL A 33 -9.33 4.99 2.28
CA VAL A 33 -9.50 5.12 0.83
C VAL A 33 -10.87 4.60 0.36
N PRO A 34 -11.82 5.46 -0.06
CA PRO A 34 -13.01 4.99 -0.73
C PRO A 34 -12.67 4.53 -2.15
N GLU A 35 -13.45 3.61 -2.71
CA GLU A 35 -13.27 3.10 -4.08
C GLU A 35 -13.25 4.25 -5.12
N GLN A 36 -14.09 5.27 -4.92
CA GLN A 36 -14.17 6.45 -5.79
C GLN A 36 -12.84 7.24 -5.87
N HIS A 37 -12.03 7.24 -4.80
CA HIS A 37 -10.71 7.88 -4.83
C HIS A 37 -9.70 7.05 -5.62
N LEU A 38 -9.77 5.71 -5.57
CA LEU A 38 -8.96 4.85 -6.44
C LEU A 38 -9.32 5.03 -7.92
N GLN A 39 -10.62 5.15 -8.25
CA GLN A 39 -11.07 5.52 -9.61
C GLN A 39 -10.58 6.90 -10.04
N SER A 40 -10.42 7.83 -9.10
CA SER A 40 -9.86 9.15 -9.40
C SER A 40 -8.35 9.10 -9.65
N VAL A 41 -7.62 8.25 -8.93
CA VAL A 41 -6.17 8.00 -9.16
C VAL A 41 -5.89 7.54 -10.60
N GLN A 42 -6.79 6.75 -11.21
CA GLN A 42 -6.68 6.41 -12.64
C GLN A 42 -6.62 7.66 -13.52
N ARG A 43 -7.44 8.65 -13.21
CA ARG A 43 -7.58 9.84 -14.05
C ARG A 43 -6.47 10.86 -13.81
N MET A 44 -5.46 10.56 -12.98
CA MET A 44 -4.35 11.46 -12.64
C MET A 44 -3.08 11.16 -13.45
N PRO A 45 -2.89 11.77 -14.65
CA PRO A 45 -1.75 11.47 -15.52
C PRO A 45 -0.40 11.92 -14.95
N ASN A 46 -0.41 12.81 -13.96
CA ASN A 46 0.79 13.39 -13.38
C ASN A 46 1.16 12.77 -12.02
N LEU A 47 0.36 11.82 -11.52
CA LEU A 47 0.57 11.26 -10.18
C LEU A 47 1.85 10.42 -10.16
N ARG A 48 2.82 10.85 -9.37
CA ARG A 48 4.13 10.19 -9.20
C ARG A 48 4.24 9.42 -7.90
N LYS A 49 3.53 9.87 -6.87
CA LYS A 49 3.62 9.32 -5.52
C LYS A 49 2.23 9.09 -4.94
N LEU A 50 1.96 7.86 -4.55
CA LEU A 50 0.70 7.47 -3.92
C LEU A 50 0.97 6.82 -2.57
N THR A 51 0.35 7.35 -1.52
CA THR A 51 0.26 6.68 -0.22
C THR A 51 -1.18 6.31 0.07
N LEU A 52 -1.43 5.03 0.25
CA LEU A 52 -2.72 4.51 0.69
C LEU A 52 -2.58 4.03 2.14
N ASN A 53 -3.42 4.57 3.00
CA ASN A 53 -3.57 4.11 4.37
C ASN A 53 -5.05 3.84 4.64
N TRP A 54 -5.33 2.81 5.41
CA TRP A 54 -6.69 2.40 5.73
C TRP A 54 -6.88 2.36 7.25
N SER A 55 -6.86 3.50 7.92
CA SER A 55 -7.05 3.50 9.37
C SER A 55 -8.48 3.10 9.75
N GLY A 56 -8.62 1.93 10.37
CA GLY A 56 -9.88 1.50 10.99
C GLY A 56 -10.17 2.32 12.24
N ASP A 57 -10.36 3.64 12.11
CA ASP A 57 -10.54 4.53 13.26
C ASP A 57 -11.90 4.35 13.96
N GLU A 58 -12.73 3.40 13.53
CA GLU A 58 -13.97 2.95 14.19
C GLU A 58 -13.83 1.50 14.74
N LEU A 59 -12.66 1.15 15.31
CA LEU A 59 -12.44 -0.13 15.98
C LEU A 59 -12.72 -0.02 17.50
N ASP A 60 -14.00 0.02 17.87
CA ASP A 60 -14.42 -0.59 19.14
C ASP A 60 -14.26 -2.10 18.96
N GLU A 61 -13.42 -2.74 19.78
CA GLU A 61 -12.79 -4.08 19.76
C GLU A 61 -13.39 -5.29 19.01
N ALA A 62 -14.60 -5.23 18.47
CA ALA A 62 -15.03 -6.14 17.43
C ALA A 62 -14.66 -5.55 16.05
N PHE A 63 -14.86 -6.26 14.95
CA PHE A 63 -14.90 -5.67 13.60
C PHE A 63 -13.55 -5.52 12.82
N PHE A 64 -12.92 -6.65 12.50
CA PHE A 64 -12.06 -6.78 11.30
C PHE A 64 -12.86 -6.48 10.01
N TYR A 65 -12.87 -5.22 9.55
CA TYR A 65 -13.48 -4.86 8.25
C TYR A 65 -12.54 -4.05 7.38
N LEU A 66 -12.37 -4.55 6.16
CA LEU A 66 -12.58 -3.70 5.01
C LEU A 66 -14.10 -3.60 4.77
N PRO A 67 -14.62 -2.43 4.43
CA PRO A 67 -16.03 -2.25 4.16
C PRO A 67 -16.39 -2.76 2.77
N ARG A 68 -17.29 -3.76 2.67
CA ARG A 68 -18.34 -3.70 1.63
C ARG A 68 -19.40 -2.75 2.17
N CYS A 69 -19.18 -1.45 2.02
CA CYS A 69 -20.07 -0.43 2.58
C CYS A 69 -21.50 -0.68 2.02
N CYS A 70 -22.43 -1.09 2.89
CA CYS A 70 -23.90 -1.16 2.70
C CYS A 70 -24.56 -2.45 2.14
N ARG A 71 -24.46 -3.60 2.82
CA ARG A 71 -25.59 -4.56 2.91
C ARG A 71 -25.72 -5.08 4.33
N GLY A 72 -26.82 -4.70 4.98
CA GLY A 72 -27.08 -5.03 6.37
C GLY A 72 -27.48 -6.48 6.54
N ASP A 73 -26.49 -7.34 6.80
CA ASP A 73 -26.67 -8.63 7.44
C ASP A 73 -25.39 -8.97 8.22
N THR A 74 -25.57 -9.67 9.35
CA THR A 74 -24.55 -9.99 10.34
C THR A 74 -23.32 -10.64 9.72
N TRP A 75 -22.18 -10.02 9.97
CA TRP A 75 -20.91 -10.44 9.41
C TRP A 75 -20.25 -11.53 10.27
N ASN A 76 -20.05 -12.71 9.69
CA ASN A 76 -19.21 -13.76 10.25
C ASN A 76 -17.92 -13.80 9.41
N TRP A 77 -16.84 -13.23 9.93
CA TRP A 77 -15.60 -13.03 9.18
C TRP A 77 -14.72 -14.29 9.20
N SER A 78 -14.70 -15.05 8.09
CA SER A 78 -13.60 -15.98 7.80
C SER A 78 -12.58 -15.24 6.93
N GLY A 79 -11.34 -15.13 7.40
CA GLY A 79 -10.27 -14.33 6.78
C GLY A 79 -9.90 -14.68 5.32
N ASP A 80 -10.53 -15.71 4.75
CA ASP A 80 -10.30 -16.25 3.40
C ASP A 80 -11.10 -15.54 2.28
N GLU A 81 -12.14 -14.76 2.61
CA GLU A 81 -13.04 -14.16 1.57
C GLU A 81 -12.60 -12.77 1.05
N MET A 82 -11.45 -12.25 1.47
CA MET A 82 -11.03 -10.86 1.21
C MET A 82 -9.95 -10.70 0.12
N ASP A 83 -9.69 -11.75 -0.66
CA ASP A 83 -8.62 -11.73 -1.66
C ASP A 83 -9.06 -11.29 -3.07
N GLU A 84 -10.36 -11.04 -3.30
CA GLU A 84 -10.73 -10.37 -4.54
C GLU A 84 -10.20 -8.93 -4.57
N PRO A 85 -9.56 -8.51 -5.66
CA PRO A 85 -9.17 -7.12 -5.86
C PRO A 85 -10.42 -6.25 -5.89
N PHE A 86 -10.52 -5.38 -4.90
CA PHE A 86 -11.54 -4.32 -4.86
C PHE A 86 -11.43 -3.35 -6.03
N PHE A 87 -10.33 -3.42 -6.79
CA PHE A 87 -10.06 -2.48 -7.86
C PHE A 87 -9.08 -3.06 -8.89
N HIS A 88 -9.49 -3.06 -10.15
CA HIS A 88 -8.62 -3.36 -11.28
C HIS A 88 -8.26 -2.08 -12.03
N LEU A 89 -6.97 -1.89 -12.24
CA LEU A 89 -6.45 -0.81 -13.06
C LEU A 89 -6.17 -1.32 -14.46
N PRO A 90 -6.59 -0.59 -15.52
CA PRO A 90 -6.12 -0.93 -16.86
C PRO A 90 -4.58 -0.82 -16.87
N PRO A 91 -3.89 -1.77 -17.51
CA PRO A 91 -2.45 -1.70 -17.64
C PRO A 91 -2.04 -0.41 -18.37
N HIS A 92 -0.82 0.08 -18.09
CA HIS A 92 -0.20 1.23 -18.76
C HIS A 92 -0.56 2.63 -18.24
N HIS A 93 -1.03 2.75 -16.99
CA HIS A 93 -1.03 4.06 -16.35
C HIS A 93 0.40 4.58 -16.21
N ARG A 94 0.62 5.78 -16.73
CA ARG A 94 1.95 6.40 -16.77
C ARG A 94 2.15 7.26 -15.52
N GLY A 95 3.36 7.25 -14.99
CA GLY A 95 3.83 8.29 -14.08
C GLY A 95 4.03 7.86 -12.64
N LEU A 96 3.33 6.84 -12.15
CA LEU A 96 3.50 6.42 -10.76
C LEU A 96 4.88 5.77 -10.58
N GLN A 97 5.72 6.41 -9.77
CA GLN A 97 7.10 6.01 -9.51
C GLN A 97 7.27 5.50 -8.08
N TRP A 98 6.39 5.91 -7.17
CA TRP A 98 6.46 5.58 -5.76
C TRP A 98 5.08 5.19 -5.24
N LEU A 99 4.98 3.99 -4.67
CA LEU A 99 3.76 3.46 -4.07
C LEU A 99 4.04 3.01 -2.65
N GLN A 100 3.30 3.52 -1.69
CA GLN A 100 3.25 2.98 -0.34
C GLN A 100 1.84 2.57 -0.01
N VAL A 101 1.69 1.32 0.43
CA VAL A 101 0.43 0.82 0.95
C VAL A 101 0.64 0.31 2.36
N LEU A 102 -0.09 0.92 3.28
CA LEU A 102 0.02 0.61 4.69
C LEU A 102 -0.91 -0.53 5.13
N LEU A 103 -1.81 -1.05 4.27
CA LEU A 103 -2.78 -2.07 4.68
C LEU A 103 -3.28 -3.02 3.59
N ARG A 104 -4.00 -4.06 4.03
CA ARG A 104 -4.84 -4.96 3.22
C ARG A 104 -5.97 -4.16 2.53
N PRO A 105 -6.43 -4.59 1.34
CA PRO A 105 -6.21 -5.91 0.75
C PRO A 105 -4.99 -5.95 -0.17
N VAL A 106 -4.20 -7.02 -0.06
CA VAL A 106 -2.97 -7.22 -0.86
C VAL A 106 -3.27 -7.18 -2.36
N SER A 107 -4.41 -7.72 -2.76
CA SER A 107 -4.91 -7.70 -4.13
C SER A 107 -4.96 -6.28 -4.74
N THR A 108 -5.28 -5.25 -3.95
CA THR A 108 -5.23 -3.85 -4.40
C THR A 108 -3.80 -3.37 -4.61
N VAL A 109 -2.88 -3.74 -3.70
CA VAL A 109 -1.44 -3.45 -3.83
C VAL A 109 -0.89 -4.07 -5.11
N LEU A 110 -1.18 -5.35 -5.33
CA LEU A 110 -0.73 -6.10 -6.50
C LEU A 110 -1.33 -5.54 -7.79
N SER A 111 -2.61 -5.16 -7.79
CA SER A 111 -3.27 -4.54 -8.95
C SER A 111 -2.65 -3.20 -9.32
N LEU A 112 -2.37 -2.34 -8.33
CA LEU A 112 -1.64 -1.08 -8.52
C LEU A 112 -0.22 -1.33 -9.02
N ALA A 113 0.50 -2.25 -8.39
CA ALA A 113 1.87 -2.59 -8.76
C ALA A 113 1.94 -3.10 -10.20
N THR A 114 1.04 -4.01 -10.59
CA THR A 114 0.92 -4.56 -11.95
C THR A 114 0.60 -3.48 -12.97
N ALA A 115 -0.40 -2.62 -12.71
CA ALA A 115 -0.79 -1.58 -13.65
C ALA A 115 0.29 -0.54 -13.92
N HIS A 116 1.16 -0.30 -12.93
CA HIS A 116 2.28 0.63 -12.98
C HIS A 116 3.64 -0.05 -13.09
N ALA A 117 3.70 -1.33 -13.48
CA ALA A 117 4.93 -2.12 -13.50
C ALA A 117 6.05 -1.49 -14.36
N ALA A 118 5.67 -0.76 -15.40
CA ALA A 118 6.58 -0.06 -16.31
C ALA A 118 7.17 1.24 -15.75
N THR A 119 6.60 1.80 -14.67
CA THR A 119 7.02 3.10 -14.12
C THR A 119 7.36 3.08 -12.63
N LEU A 120 6.84 2.10 -11.88
CA LEU A 120 7.00 2.00 -10.44
C LEU A 120 8.45 1.69 -10.08
N GLN A 121 9.10 2.60 -9.36
CA GLN A 121 10.51 2.50 -8.97
C GLN A 121 10.69 2.08 -7.51
N GLU A 122 9.79 2.52 -6.63
CA GLU A 122 9.82 2.19 -5.20
C GLU A 122 8.45 1.71 -4.74
N LEU A 123 8.43 0.53 -4.13
CA LEU A 123 7.25 -0.08 -3.52
C LEU A 123 7.47 -0.26 -2.03
N ARG A 124 6.56 0.25 -1.21
CA ARG A 124 6.57 0.08 0.25
C ARG A 124 5.30 -0.61 0.70
N ILE A 125 5.44 -1.69 1.46
CA ILE A 125 4.32 -2.53 1.90
C ILE A 125 4.47 -2.75 3.40
N LEU A 126 3.41 -2.45 4.16
CA LEU A 126 3.33 -2.87 5.56
C LEU A 126 3.06 -4.36 5.63
N CYS A 127 3.95 -5.12 6.28
CA CYS A 127 3.74 -6.54 6.51
C CYS A 127 4.44 -7.02 7.78
N ALA A 128 3.91 -8.07 8.40
CA ALA A 128 4.59 -8.84 9.42
C ALA A 128 5.58 -9.80 8.77
N SER A 129 6.66 -10.14 9.48
CA SER A 129 7.60 -11.16 8.99
C SER A 129 7.34 -12.54 9.58
N GLU A 130 6.49 -12.64 10.60
CA GLU A 130 6.17 -13.89 11.29
C GLU A 130 4.83 -13.80 12.01
N GLY A 131 4.44 -14.92 12.63
CA GLY A 131 3.17 -15.06 13.33
C GLY A 131 2.01 -15.34 12.38
N ASP A 132 0.89 -15.73 12.98
CA ASP A 132 -0.38 -15.90 12.29
C ASP A 132 -1.17 -14.61 12.45
N THR A 133 -0.83 -13.62 11.63
CA THR A 133 -1.48 -12.31 11.66
C THR A 133 -1.97 -11.94 10.28
N PRO A 134 -3.03 -11.12 10.16
CA PRO A 134 -3.54 -10.68 8.85
C PRO A 134 -2.53 -9.84 8.06
N TRP A 135 -1.43 -9.40 8.68
CA TRP A 135 -0.34 -8.67 8.03
C TRP A 135 0.79 -9.58 7.56
N HIS A 136 0.75 -10.89 7.86
CA HIS A 136 1.74 -11.85 7.37
C HIS A 136 1.31 -12.38 6.00
N PHE A 137 2.08 -12.03 4.97
CA PHE A 137 1.81 -12.42 3.59
C PHE A 137 2.75 -13.54 3.16
N LYS A 138 2.24 -14.77 3.16
CA LYS A 138 3.02 -15.98 2.82
C LYS A 138 3.49 -15.94 1.36
N ASP A 139 2.61 -15.54 0.45
CA ASP A 139 2.85 -15.59 -0.99
C ASP A 139 3.30 -14.25 -1.59
N LEU A 140 3.65 -13.27 -0.73
CA LEU A 140 4.05 -11.92 -1.17
C LEU A 140 5.15 -11.93 -2.23
N ALA A 141 6.14 -12.81 -2.04
CA ALA A 141 7.27 -12.92 -2.95
C ALA A 141 6.84 -13.37 -4.35
N GLU A 142 6.04 -14.44 -4.43
CA GLU A 142 5.55 -14.98 -5.69
C GLU A 142 4.64 -13.99 -6.41
N GLU A 143 3.69 -13.38 -5.69
CA GLU A 143 2.77 -12.40 -6.26
C GLU A 143 3.48 -11.15 -6.79
N LEU A 144 4.51 -10.66 -6.09
CA LEU A 144 5.33 -9.56 -6.59
C LEU A 144 6.13 -9.95 -7.84
N GLY A 145 6.61 -11.20 -7.92
CA GLY A 145 7.26 -11.74 -9.12
C GLY A 145 6.32 -11.74 -10.34
N ARG A 146 5.03 -12.04 -10.14
CA ARG A 146 4.02 -12.03 -11.21
C ARG A 146 3.62 -10.65 -11.70
N CYS A 147 3.86 -9.59 -10.91
CA CYS A 147 3.49 -8.22 -11.28
C CYS A 147 4.33 -7.64 -12.44
N GLY A 148 5.42 -8.31 -12.86
CA GLY A 148 6.23 -7.87 -14.01
C GLY A 148 6.90 -6.51 -13.81
N LEU A 149 7.33 -6.20 -12.58
CA LEU A 149 7.80 -4.89 -12.11
C LEU A 149 9.14 -4.44 -12.72
N VAL A 150 9.16 -4.20 -14.03
CA VAL A 150 10.38 -3.90 -14.77
C VAL A 150 11.08 -2.64 -14.25
N ALA A 151 10.36 -1.58 -13.88
CA ALA A 151 10.97 -0.31 -13.45
C ALA A 151 11.46 -0.29 -12.00
N LEU A 152 11.18 -1.34 -11.24
CA LEU A 152 11.40 -1.38 -9.79
C LEU A 152 12.89 -1.37 -9.48
N ARG A 153 13.25 -0.55 -8.49
CA ARG A 153 14.61 -0.42 -7.97
C ARG A 153 14.67 -0.75 -6.48
N ARG A 154 13.55 -0.54 -5.77
CA ARG A 154 13.52 -0.66 -4.33
C ARG A 154 12.19 -1.20 -3.82
N VAL A 155 12.26 -2.18 -2.94
CA VAL A 155 11.14 -2.67 -2.14
C VAL A 155 11.45 -2.42 -0.67
N VAL A 156 10.51 -1.85 0.07
CA VAL A 156 10.64 -1.65 1.52
C VAL A 156 9.50 -2.37 2.23
N LEU A 157 9.84 -3.39 3.00
CA LEU A 157 8.95 -4.10 3.90
C LEU A 157 8.86 -3.32 5.22
N LEU A 158 7.75 -2.60 5.40
CA LEU A 158 7.53 -1.76 6.57
C LEU A 158 7.12 -2.63 7.76
N ARG A 159 7.75 -2.39 8.91
CA ARG A 159 7.43 -2.97 10.23
C ARG A 159 7.05 -1.80 11.13
N GLY A 160 5.83 -1.33 10.99
CA GLY A 160 5.29 -0.21 11.75
C GLY A 160 4.19 -0.67 12.68
N PRO A 161 3.62 0.24 13.49
CA PRO A 161 2.33 -0.01 14.08
C PRO A 161 1.31 -0.31 12.98
N ALA A 162 0.45 -1.31 13.21
CA ALA A 162 -0.69 -1.51 12.34
C ALA A 162 -1.62 -0.29 12.45
N PRO A 163 -2.19 0.22 11.34
CA PRO A 163 -3.18 1.28 11.46
C PRO A 163 -4.36 0.81 12.31
N GLY A 164 -4.84 1.68 13.20
CA GLY A 164 -5.80 1.34 14.26
C GLY A 164 -5.17 0.79 15.55
N PHE A 165 -3.90 0.39 15.54
CA PHE A 165 -3.20 -0.14 16.72
C PHE A 165 -1.81 0.52 16.91
N PRO A 166 -1.77 1.82 17.26
CA PRO A 166 -0.51 2.57 17.37
C PRO A 166 0.48 1.97 18.39
N ASP A 167 -0.03 1.28 19.41
CA ASP A 167 0.79 0.70 20.47
C ASP A 167 1.27 -0.72 20.15
N LYS A 168 0.72 -1.39 19.12
CA LYS A 168 1.09 -2.76 18.74
C LYS A 168 1.93 -2.75 17.48
N LYS A 169 3.23 -2.98 17.66
CA LYS A 169 4.14 -3.29 16.54
C LYS A 169 3.76 -4.63 15.92
N LEU A 170 3.87 -4.70 14.59
CA LEU A 170 3.73 -5.97 13.89
C LEU A 170 4.81 -6.97 14.33
N PRO A 171 4.49 -8.27 14.45
CA PRO A 171 5.48 -9.28 14.77
C PRO A 171 6.63 -9.25 13.77
N HIS A 172 7.84 -9.17 14.31
CA HIS A 172 9.06 -8.99 13.54
C HIS A 172 10.23 -9.74 14.18
N GLY A 173 10.60 -10.86 13.57
CA GLY A 173 11.76 -11.66 13.95
C GLY A 173 12.87 -11.48 12.92
N LYS A 174 14.12 -11.27 13.38
CA LYS A 174 15.26 -10.96 12.49
C LYS A 174 15.49 -12.02 11.41
N GLU A 175 15.44 -13.30 11.79
CA GLU A 175 15.63 -14.41 10.85
C GLU A 175 14.45 -14.57 9.89
N SER A 176 13.22 -14.48 10.40
CA SER A 176 12.01 -14.51 9.57
C SER A 176 12.00 -13.34 8.57
N CYS A 177 12.39 -12.14 9.00
CA CYS A 177 12.55 -10.99 8.14
C CYS A 177 13.64 -11.22 7.09
N ARG A 178 14.80 -11.78 7.46
CA ARG A 178 15.88 -12.07 6.50
C ARG A 178 15.40 -13.04 5.42
N ARG A 179 14.69 -14.10 5.80
CA ARG A 179 14.09 -15.07 4.86
C ARG A 179 13.09 -14.41 3.95
N GLN A 180 12.17 -13.59 4.48
CA GLN A 180 11.18 -12.87 3.68
C GLN A 180 11.84 -11.91 2.67
N LYS A 181 12.90 -11.17 3.08
CA LYS A 181 13.65 -10.29 2.16
C LYS A 181 14.29 -11.08 1.02
N HIS A 182 14.92 -12.22 1.32
CA HIS A 182 15.54 -13.07 0.30
C HIS A 182 14.48 -13.64 -0.65
N ALA A 183 13.38 -14.18 -0.13
CA ALA A 183 12.32 -14.72 -0.97
C ALA A 183 11.75 -13.68 -1.96
N VAL A 184 11.50 -12.45 -1.48
CA VAL A 184 11.04 -11.34 -2.34
C VAL A 184 12.10 -10.99 -3.38
N TRP A 185 13.37 -10.92 -2.98
CA TRP A 185 14.46 -10.62 -3.90
C TRP A 185 14.62 -11.71 -4.98
N ASP A 186 14.65 -12.99 -4.57
CA ASP A 186 14.76 -14.14 -5.47
C ASP A 186 13.62 -14.15 -6.50
N SER A 187 12.38 -13.90 -6.06
CA SER A 187 11.21 -13.89 -6.94
C SER A 187 11.25 -12.73 -7.96
N LEU A 188 11.72 -11.55 -7.54
CA LEU A 188 11.86 -10.40 -8.43
C LEU A 188 12.99 -10.60 -9.46
N VAL A 189 14.09 -11.22 -9.05
CA VAL A 189 15.22 -11.53 -9.94
C VAL A 189 14.85 -12.63 -10.94
N ALA A 190 14.13 -13.67 -10.50
CA ALA A 190 13.67 -14.75 -11.37
C ALA A 190 12.69 -14.26 -12.46
N ALA A 191 11.90 -13.23 -12.16
CA ALA A 191 10.93 -12.66 -13.10
C ALA A 191 11.55 -11.84 -14.23
N ASP A 192 12.73 -11.21 -14.03
CA ASP A 192 13.40 -10.37 -15.04
C ASP A 192 14.62 -11.08 -15.65
N SER A 193 14.35 -11.97 -16.61
CA SER A 193 15.39 -12.71 -17.34
C SER A 193 16.26 -11.85 -18.27
N LYS A 194 15.93 -10.56 -18.48
CA LYS A 194 16.55 -9.73 -19.53
C LYS A 194 17.32 -8.51 -19.03
N ALA A 195 17.24 -8.16 -17.75
CA ALA A 195 18.05 -7.07 -17.21
C ALA A 195 18.53 -7.39 -15.80
N VAL A 196 19.86 -7.30 -15.61
CA VAL A 196 20.49 -7.24 -14.28
C VAL A 196 20.11 -5.89 -13.65
N ARG A 197 18.85 -5.74 -13.25
CA ARG A 197 18.40 -4.61 -12.45
C ARG A 197 18.69 -4.95 -11.00
N VAL A 198 19.51 -4.13 -10.36
CA VAL A 198 19.79 -4.25 -8.93
C VAL A 198 18.57 -3.76 -8.17
N VAL A 199 17.62 -4.65 -7.91
CA VAL A 199 16.51 -4.38 -6.98
C VAL A 199 17.02 -4.56 -5.56
N THR A 200 16.83 -3.55 -4.73
CA THR A 200 17.16 -3.63 -3.30
C THR A 200 15.91 -3.90 -2.48
N VAL A 201 15.92 -4.98 -1.70
CA VAL A 201 14.84 -5.30 -0.75
C VAL A 201 15.29 -4.93 0.67
N LEU A 202 14.58 -4.00 1.28
CA LEU A 202 14.87 -3.46 2.60
C LEU A 202 13.74 -3.77 3.58
N CYS A 203 14.07 -3.80 4.86
CA CYS A 203 13.15 -3.79 5.98
C CYS A 203 13.23 -2.45 6.69
N GLY A 204 12.07 -1.86 6.99
CA GLY A 204 11.97 -0.57 7.67
C GLY A 204 12.69 -0.55 9.03
N GLU A 205 12.61 -1.66 9.77
CA GLU A 205 13.25 -1.79 11.08
C GLU A 205 14.72 -2.24 11.00
N CYS A 206 15.03 -3.34 10.29
CA CYS A 206 16.39 -3.88 10.27
C CYS A 206 17.40 -2.96 9.58
N ASP A 207 16.99 -2.34 8.46
CA ASP A 207 17.90 -1.60 7.59
C ASP A 207 17.87 -0.08 7.90
N LYS A 208 17.23 0.32 9.01
CA LYS A 208 17.09 1.72 9.47
C LYS A 208 16.64 2.67 8.36
N CYS A 209 15.69 2.22 7.53
CA CYS A 209 15.12 3.10 6.52
C CYS A 209 14.51 4.32 7.22
N PRO A 210 14.63 5.53 6.65
CA PRO A 210 14.07 6.72 7.27
C PRO A 210 12.60 6.45 7.62
N PRO A 211 12.23 6.68 8.90
CA PRO A 211 10.88 6.38 9.35
C PRO A 211 9.89 7.15 8.50
N PHE A 212 8.69 6.58 8.39
CA PHE A 212 7.55 7.32 7.86
C PHE A 212 7.48 8.66 8.59
N PRO A 213 7.23 9.79 7.90
CA PRO A 213 6.96 11.02 8.60
C PRO A 213 5.61 10.79 9.31
N THR A 214 5.69 10.47 10.60
CA THR A 214 4.62 9.93 11.42
C THR A 214 3.33 10.70 11.22
N LEU A 215 2.20 10.00 11.16
CA LEU A 215 0.87 10.60 10.94
C LEU A 215 0.56 11.72 11.96
N GLY A 216 1.26 11.74 13.10
CA GLY A 216 1.27 12.82 14.08
C GLY A 216 2.36 13.87 13.81
N ASN A 217 1.91 15.12 13.69
CA ASN A 217 2.67 16.38 13.70
C ASN A 217 3.16 16.96 12.36
N PHE A 218 2.31 16.94 11.32
CA PHE A 218 2.37 18.01 10.31
C PHE A 218 1.33 19.07 10.66
N THR A 219 1.71 20.05 11.46
CA THR A 219 1.09 21.39 11.41
C THR A 219 1.69 22.09 10.19
N TRP A 220 0.88 22.34 9.16
CA TRP A 220 1.33 23.14 8.03
C TRP A 220 1.48 24.60 8.48
N GLN A 221 2.68 25.15 8.29
CA GLN A 221 2.84 26.59 8.07
C GLN A 221 2.88 26.79 6.56
N ASP A 222 1.97 27.61 6.05
CA ASP A 222 1.96 28.04 4.65
C ASP A 222 3.31 28.70 4.28
N LYS A 223 3.88 28.27 3.16
CA LYS A 223 4.92 29.02 2.43
C LYS A 223 4.47 29.22 1.00
#